data_AF-A0A9R1UJ65-F1
#
_entry.id   AF-A0A9R1UJ65-F1
#
_cell.length_a   1.000
_cell.length_b   1.000
_cell.length_c   1.000
_cell.angle_alpha   90.00
_cell.angle_beta   90.00
_cell.angle_gamma   90.00
#
_symmetry.space_group_name_H-M   'P 1'
#
loop_
_entity.id
_entity.type
_entity.pdbx_description
1 polymer ?
#
loop_
_entity_poly.entity_id
_entity_poly.type
_entity_poly.pdbx_seq_one_letter_code
_entity_poly.pdbx_strand_id
1 'polypeptide(L)'
;MMKDYPEDHPHSWVQQAKIHCAYCNGGYSQVQSGFPDLEIAVHNSWLFFPFHRWYLYFLEKILGKVLVDPTFALPYWNWDNPAGIAIPDMYEVGLRKNPLFDGLRNVTHLPPTLIDFQHPNNEGKPAAEKIDINLATMYSQMITSATDTTSFMGGELVAGKV
;
A
#
# COMPACT_ATOMS: atom_id res chain seq x y z
N MET A 1 -11.36 19.30 -2.31
CA MET A 1 -10.80 17.92 -2.33
C MET A 1 -9.31 17.97 -2.01
N MET A 2 -8.71 16.86 -1.56
CA MET A 2 -7.28 16.84 -1.20
C MET A 2 -6.35 17.21 -2.38
N LYS A 3 -6.79 16.90 -3.61
CA LYS A 3 -6.09 17.25 -4.85
C LYS A 3 -6.17 18.74 -5.22
N ASP A 4 -7.01 19.52 -4.55
CA ASP A 4 -7.17 20.97 -4.81
C ASP A 4 -6.22 21.81 -3.95
N TYR A 5 -5.52 21.21 -2.99
CA TYR A 5 -4.53 21.93 -2.19
C TYR A 5 -3.29 22.28 -3.02
N PRO A 6 -2.62 23.42 -2.72
CA PRO A 6 -1.29 23.71 -3.24
C PRO A 6 -0.32 22.55 -2.97
N GLU A 7 0.59 22.29 -3.90
CA GLU A 7 1.49 21.14 -3.79
C GLU A 7 2.37 21.16 -2.53
N ASP A 8 2.75 22.34 -2.05
CA ASP A 8 3.57 22.53 -0.84
C ASP A 8 2.76 22.41 0.47
N HIS A 9 1.43 22.42 0.40
CA HIS A 9 0.59 22.24 1.57
C HIS A 9 0.80 20.82 2.14
N PRO A 10 1.05 20.64 3.44
CA PRO A 10 1.43 19.34 4.01
C PRO A 10 0.34 18.26 3.84
N HIS A 11 -0.92 18.67 3.70
CA HIS A 11 -2.06 17.76 3.45
C HIS A 11 -2.41 17.60 1.97
N SER A 12 -1.62 18.12 1.02
CA SER A 12 -1.86 17.94 -0.40
C SER A 12 -1.64 16.47 -0.80
N TRP A 13 -2.29 16.03 -1.88
CA TRP A 13 -2.10 14.68 -2.41
C TRP A 13 -0.61 14.37 -2.69
N VAL A 14 0.12 15.36 -3.22
CA VAL A 14 1.55 15.25 -3.54
C VAL A 14 2.39 15.07 -2.27
N GLN A 15 2.13 15.85 -1.22
CA GLN A 15 2.89 15.72 0.03
C GLN A 15 2.60 14.41 0.74
N GLN A 16 1.35 13.93 0.72
CA GLN A 16 1.01 12.61 1.25
C GLN A 16 1.79 11.51 0.50
N ALA A 17 1.83 11.53 -0.83
CA ALA A 17 2.63 10.58 -1.62
C ALA A 17 4.14 10.66 -1.33
N LYS A 18 4.68 11.87 -1.10
CA LYS A 18 6.11 12.08 -0.76
C LYS A 18 6.50 11.50 0.59
N ILE A 19 5.58 11.29 1.54
CA ILE A 19 5.88 10.63 2.82
C ILE A 19 6.41 9.21 2.55
N HIS A 20 5.75 8.45 1.69
CA HIS A 20 6.21 7.12 1.30
C HIS A 20 7.59 7.19 0.64
N CYS A 21 7.81 8.10 -0.31
CA CYS A 21 9.12 8.29 -0.94
C CYS A 21 10.22 8.55 0.11
N ALA A 22 10.00 9.50 1.03
CA ALA A 22 11.04 9.89 1.99
C ALA A 22 11.43 8.76 2.97
N TYR A 23 10.47 7.98 3.47
CA TYR A 23 10.75 6.89 4.43
C TYR A 23 11.18 5.58 3.79
N CYS A 24 10.96 5.41 2.49
CA CYS A 24 11.19 4.16 1.78
C CYS A 24 12.35 4.24 0.78
N ASN A 25 12.81 5.44 0.42
CA ASN A 25 13.82 5.67 -0.62
C ASN A 25 14.93 6.65 -0.17
N GLY A 26 15.39 6.51 1.08
CA GLY A 26 16.60 7.21 1.55
C GLY A 26 16.44 8.71 1.84
N GLY A 27 15.22 9.17 2.14
CA GLY A 27 14.98 10.58 2.46
C GLY A 27 15.44 11.02 3.85
N TYR A 28 15.68 10.07 4.76
CA TYR A 28 16.12 10.32 6.14
C TYR A 28 17.26 9.39 6.53
N SER A 29 18.16 9.90 7.38
CA SER A 29 19.22 9.10 8.00
C SER A 29 18.95 8.83 9.48
N GLN A 30 19.69 7.87 10.03
CA GLN A 30 19.69 7.51 11.44
C GLN A 30 20.56 8.47 12.28
N VAL A 31 20.70 9.73 11.85
CA VAL A 31 21.52 10.77 12.52
C VAL A 31 21.13 10.96 13.99
N GLN A 32 19.84 10.87 14.31
CA GLN A 32 19.35 10.99 15.69
C GLN A 32 19.82 9.83 16.59
N SER A 33 20.21 8.71 15.99
CA SER A 33 20.76 7.55 16.68
C SER A 33 22.29 7.47 16.60
N GLY A 34 22.95 8.50 16.07
CA GLY A 34 24.42 8.55 15.93
C GLY A 34 24.98 7.94 14.65
N PHE A 35 24.14 7.60 13.67
CA PHE A 35 24.57 6.98 12.40
C PHE A 35 24.14 7.85 11.20
N PRO A 36 24.81 8.99 10.95
CA PRO A 36 24.39 9.95 9.92
C PRO A 36 24.49 9.40 8.49
N ASP A 37 25.38 8.43 8.27
CA ASP A 37 25.62 7.82 6.95
C ASP A 37 24.71 6.60 6.68
N LEU A 38 23.88 6.20 7.64
CA LEU A 38 22.92 5.11 7.48
C LEU A 38 21.52 5.66 7.25
N GLU A 39 20.87 5.20 6.20
CA GLU A 39 19.50 5.57 5.86
C GLU A 39 18.48 4.86 6.77
N ILE A 40 17.30 5.47 6.90
CA ILE A 40 16.13 4.81 7.47
C ILE A 40 15.41 4.07 6.33
N ALA A 41 15.12 2.78 6.55
CA ALA A 41 14.27 1.97 5.68
C ALA A 41 13.16 1.31 6.50
N VAL A 42 11.92 1.68 6.22
CA VAL A 42 10.73 1.10 6.90
C VAL A 42 10.27 -0.21 6.27
N HIS A 43 10.78 -0.55 5.10
CA HIS A 43 10.53 -1.81 4.40
C HIS A 43 11.48 -2.93 4.87
N ASN A 44 11.13 -4.17 4.55
CA ASN A 44 11.95 -5.37 4.77
C ASN A 44 12.37 -5.62 6.24
N SER A 45 11.60 -5.09 7.19
CA SER A 45 11.81 -5.28 8.62
C SER A 45 10.47 -5.24 9.37
N TRP A 46 10.53 -5.52 10.66
CA TRP A 46 9.39 -5.38 11.58
C TRP A 46 8.73 -3.99 11.64
N LEU A 47 9.33 -2.96 11.02
CA LEU A 47 8.76 -1.61 10.94
C LEU A 47 7.69 -1.50 9.85
N PHE A 48 7.60 -2.46 8.93
CA PHE A 48 6.70 -2.42 7.79
C PHE A 48 5.24 -2.18 8.21
N PHE A 49 4.66 -3.06 9.02
CA PHE A 49 3.27 -2.93 9.45
C PHE A 49 2.98 -1.68 10.29
N PRO A 50 3.72 -1.37 11.37
CA PRO A 50 3.41 -0.21 12.20
C PRO A 50 3.59 1.12 11.47
N PHE A 51 4.61 1.25 10.60
CA PHE A 51 4.79 2.46 9.79
C PHE A 51 3.60 2.70 8.86
N HIS A 52 3.22 1.70 8.06
CA HIS A 52 2.10 1.82 7.12
C HIS A 52 0.77 2.05 7.84
N ARG A 53 0.57 1.46 9.03
CA ARG A 53 -0.60 1.75 9.87
C ARG A 53 -0.66 3.22 10.28
N TRP A 54 0.45 3.80 10.75
CA TRP A 54 0.48 5.22 11.11
C TRP A 54 0.33 6.14 9.90
N TYR A 55 0.94 5.78 8.77
CA TYR A 55 0.79 6.52 7.52
C TYR A 55 -0.69 6.58 7.08
N LEU A 56 -1.37 5.44 7.02
CA LEU A 56 -2.78 5.37 6.66
C LEU A 56 -3.69 6.03 7.71
N TYR A 57 -3.37 5.90 9.00
CA TYR A 57 -4.10 6.56 10.08
C TYR A 57 -4.18 8.07 9.87
N PHE A 58 -3.03 8.73 9.62
CA PHE A 58 -3.04 10.17 9.40
C PHE A 58 -3.68 10.54 8.05
N LEU A 59 -3.47 9.75 7.00
CA LEU A 59 -4.12 9.97 5.70
C LEU A 59 -5.66 9.96 5.84
N GLU A 60 -6.22 8.98 6.54
CA GLU A 60 -7.66 8.89 6.82
C GLU A 60 -8.16 10.12 7.60
N LYS A 61 -7.48 10.51 8.67
CA LYS A 61 -7.86 11.70 9.46
C LYS A 61 -7.79 12.99 8.67
N ILE A 62 -6.79 13.14 7.81
CA ILE A 62 -6.66 14.30 6.92
C ILE A 62 -7.81 14.31 5.91
N LEU A 63 -8.14 13.18 5.30
CA LEU A 63 -9.26 13.08 4.36
C LEU A 63 -10.59 13.40 5.03
N GLY A 64 -10.86 12.87 6.23
CA GLY A 64 -12.04 13.23 7.01
C GLY A 64 -12.13 14.74 7.28
N LYS A 65 -11.00 15.40 7.59
CA LYS A 65 -10.95 16.86 7.74
C LYS A 65 -11.24 17.60 6.44
N VAL A 66 -10.70 17.14 5.31
CA VAL A 66 -10.91 17.74 3.97
C VAL A 66 -12.36 17.61 3.52
N LEU A 67 -12.98 16.47 3.83
CA LEU A 67 -14.38 16.17 3.48
C LEU A 67 -15.38 16.76 4.49
N VAL A 68 -14.88 17.31 5.62
CA VAL A 68 -15.70 17.76 6.75
C VAL A 68 -16.60 16.62 7.27
N ASP A 69 -16.05 15.40 7.28
CA ASP A 69 -16.71 14.19 7.71
C ASP A 69 -15.88 13.51 8.82
N PRO A 70 -16.27 13.65 10.10
CA PRO A 70 -15.57 13.02 11.21
C PRO A 70 -15.76 11.49 11.26
N THR A 71 -16.69 10.95 10.48
CA THR A 71 -16.97 9.52 10.37
C THR A 71 -16.30 8.85 9.18
N PHE A 72 -15.59 9.62 8.36
CA PHE A 72 -14.87 9.12 7.19
C PHE A 72 -13.94 7.98 7.56
N ALA A 73 -13.99 6.92 6.75
CA ALA A 73 -13.08 5.79 6.80
C ALA A 73 -12.58 5.46 5.40
N LEU A 74 -11.31 5.07 5.29
CA LEU A 74 -10.74 4.62 4.02
C LEU A 74 -11.39 3.31 3.58
N PRO A 75 -11.71 3.13 2.27
CA PRO A 75 -12.00 1.81 1.76
C PRO A 75 -10.74 0.95 1.80
N TYR A 76 -10.92 -0.37 1.86
CA TYR A 76 -9.84 -1.33 1.65
C TYR A 76 -10.15 -2.17 0.41
N TRP A 77 -9.12 -2.55 -0.32
CA TRP A 77 -9.26 -3.49 -1.44
C TRP A 77 -9.34 -4.90 -0.87
N ASN A 78 -10.54 -5.49 -0.90
CA ASN A 78 -10.84 -6.81 -0.35
C ASN A 78 -10.41 -7.96 -1.29
N TRP A 79 -9.13 -7.98 -1.67
CA TRP A 79 -8.58 -8.93 -2.65
C TRP A 79 -8.44 -10.36 -2.13
N ASP A 80 -8.62 -10.60 -0.84
CA ASP A 80 -8.69 -11.94 -0.24
C ASP A 80 -10.10 -12.55 -0.32
N ASN A 81 -11.10 -11.78 -0.79
CA ASN A 81 -12.42 -12.27 -1.14
C ASN A 81 -12.53 -12.43 -2.67
N PRO A 82 -13.01 -13.57 -3.19
CA PRO A 82 -13.17 -13.79 -4.64
C PRO A 82 -13.89 -12.67 -5.39
N ALA A 83 -14.90 -12.04 -4.77
CA ALA A 83 -15.65 -10.94 -5.35
C ALA A 83 -14.87 -9.60 -5.42
N GLY A 84 -13.77 -9.48 -4.68
CA GLY A 84 -12.96 -8.27 -4.56
C GLY A 84 -11.56 -8.38 -5.16
N ILE A 85 -11.21 -9.47 -5.84
CA ILE A 85 -9.85 -9.68 -6.41
C ILE A 85 -9.55 -8.70 -7.56
N ALA A 86 -10.52 -8.33 -8.37
CA ALA A 86 -10.33 -7.32 -9.42
C ALA A 86 -10.20 -5.92 -8.80
N ILE A 87 -9.52 -5.00 -9.49
CA ILE A 87 -9.48 -3.60 -9.04
C ILE A 87 -10.91 -3.05 -8.99
N PRO A 88 -11.32 -2.39 -7.89
CA PRO A 88 -12.68 -1.86 -7.79
C PRO A 88 -12.99 -0.81 -8.86
N ASP A 89 -14.17 -0.92 -9.47
CA ASP A 89 -14.61 -0.01 -10.55
C ASP A 89 -14.54 1.47 -10.18
N MET A 90 -14.66 1.81 -8.88
CA MET A 90 -14.55 3.18 -8.39
C MET A 90 -13.24 3.88 -8.77
N TYR A 91 -12.19 3.13 -9.09
CA TYR A 91 -10.90 3.67 -9.52
C TYR A 91 -10.81 3.93 -11.03
N GLU A 92 -11.71 3.36 -11.85
CA GLU A 92 -11.64 3.41 -13.32
C GLU A 92 -12.86 4.11 -13.96
N VAL A 93 -14.02 4.08 -13.31
CA VAL A 93 -15.24 4.76 -13.81
C VAL A 93 -14.94 6.25 -14.04
N GLY A 94 -15.29 6.77 -15.22
CA GLY A 94 -15.08 8.19 -15.56
C GLY A 94 -13.65 8.57 -15.95
N LEU A 95 -12.69 7.63 -15.89
CA LEU A 95 -11.29 7.80 -16.31
C LEU A 95 -10.67 9.08 -15.75
N ARG A 96 -10.06 9.92 -16.57
CA ARG A 96 -9.36 11.16 -16.16
C ARG A 96 -10.22 12.17 -15.41
N LYS A 97 -11.56 12.07 -15.47
CA LYS A 97 -12.46 12.94 -14.70
C LYS A 97 -12.66 12.46 -13.27
N ASN A 98 -12.30 11.22 -12.97
CA ASN A 98 -12.43 10.62 -11.66
C ASN A 98 -11.22 10.98 -10.79
N PRO A 99 -11.43 11.60 -9.61
CA PRO A 99 -10.34 11.92 -8.69
C PRO A 99 -9.55 10.70 -8.18
N LEU A 100 -10.09 9.48 -8.28
CA LEU A 100 -9.44 8.23 -7.86
C LEU A 100 -8.69 7.52 -9.02
N PHE A 101 -8.83 8.02 -10.24
CA PHE A 101 -8.14 7.46 -11.41
C PHE A 101 -6.65 7.78 -11.39
N ASP A 102 -5.86 6.81 -11.86
CA ASP A 102 -4.44 6.97 -12.16
C ASP A 102 -4.14 6.37 -13.53
N GLY A 103 -3.62 7.19 -14.44
CA GLY A 103 -3.29 6.79 -15.81
C GLY A 103 -1.97 6.03 -15.94
N LEU A 104 -1.22 5.84 -14.84
CA LEU A 104 0.04 5.13 -14.80
C LEU A 104 -0.10 3.65 -14.36
N ARG A 105 -1.33 3.12 -14.35
CA ARG A 105 -1.60 1.69 -14.10
C ARG A 105 -1.24 0.83 -15.31
N ASN A 106 -0.91 -0.43 -15.06
CA ASN A 106 -0.75 -1.40 -16.15
C ASN A 106 -2.12 -1.71 -16.77
N VAL A 107 -2.32 -1.26 -18.01
CA VAL A 107 -3.59 -1.39 -18.73
C VAL A 107 -4.01 -2.84 -19.00
N THR A 108 -3.06 -3.79 -19.04
CA THR A 108 -3.38 -5.21 -19.25
C THR A 108 -3.91 -5.88 -17.97
N HIS A 109 -3.74 -5.23 -16.81
CA HIS A 109 -4.16 -5.73 -15.49
C HIS A 109 -5.42 -5.03 -14.95
N LEU A 110 -6.10 -4.24 -15.80
CA LEU A 110 -7.41 -3.68 -15.48
C LEU A 110 -8.52 -4.72 -15.68
N PRO A 111 -9.73 -4.52 -15.13
CA PRO A 111 -10.83 -5.48 -15.26
C PRO A 111 -11.11 -5.79 -16.74
N PRO A 112 -11.38 -7.05 -17.09
CA PRO A 112 -11.72 -8.18 -16.21
C PRO A 112 -10.52 -8.94 -15.62
N THR A 113 -9.28 -8.47 -15.79
CA THR A 113 -8.10 -9.13 -15.22
C THR A 113 -8.14 -9.09 -13.68
N LEU A 114 -7.85 -10.23 -13.07
CA LEU A 114 -7.75 -10.42 -11.63
C LEU A 114 -6.32 -10.12 -11.15
N ILE A 115 -6.15 -9.65 -9.90
CA ILE A 115 -4.83 -9.66 -9.24
C ILE A 115 -4.24 -11.08 -9.36
N ASP A 116 -2.93 -11.16 -9.50
CA ASP A 116 -2.15 -12.40 -9.43
C ASP A 116 -0.99 -12.21 -8.47
N PHE A 117 -1.09 -12.80 -7.27
CA PHE A 117 -0.05 -12.65 -6.24
C PHE A 117 1.27 -13.34 -6.58
N GLN A 118 1.28 -14.22 -7.59
CA GLN A 118 2.49 -14.89 -8.06
C GLN A 118 2.84 -14.49 -9.49
N HIS A 119 2.38 -13.30 -9.93
CA HIS A 119 2.71 -12.76 -11.24
C HIS A 119 4.24 -12.71 -11.48
N PRO A 120 4.71 -13.05 -12.69
CA PRO A 120 3.96 -13.41 -13.90
C PRO A 120 3.66 -14.91 -14.06
N ASN A 121 3.90 -15.75 -13.04
CA ASN A 121 3.88 -17.21 -13.18
C ASN A 121 2.51 -17.80 -13.57
N ASN A 122 1.43 -17.05 -13.37
CA ASN A 122 0.06 -17.48 -13.66
C ASN A 122 -0.58 -16.74 -14.84
N GLU A 123 0.21 -16.02 -15.65
CA GLU A 123 -0.30 -15.44 -16.88
C GLU A 123 -0.94 -16.50 -17.79
N GLY A 124 -2.09 -16.16 -18.39
CA GLY A 124 -2.84 -17.08 -19.25
C GLY A 124 -3.69 -18.15 -18.53
N LYS A 125 -3.53 -18.36 -17.22
CA LYS A 125 -4.39 -19.31 -16.47
C LYS A 125 -5.86 -18.86 -16.43
N PRO A 126 -6.83 -19.80 -16.38
CA PRO A 126 -8.25 -19.47 -16.19
C PRO A 126 -8.50 -18.70 -14.90
N ALA A 127 -9.54 -17.86 -14.88
CA ALA A 127 -9.88 -17.02 -13.73
C ALA A 127 -10.10 -17.83 -12.45
N ALA A 128 -10.80 -18.96 -12.52
CA ALA A 128 -11.05 -19.83 -11.36
C ALA A 128 -9.73 -20.34 -10.73
N GLU A 129 -8.78 -20.77 -11.56
CA GLU A 129 -7.47 -21.24 -11.07
C GLU A 129 -6.67 -20.10 -10.42
N LYS A 130 -6.73 -18.88 -10.99
CA LYS A 130 -6.10 -17.69 -10.38
C LYS A 130 -6.70 -17.35 -9.02
N ILE A 131 -8.02 -17.48 -8.85
CA ILE A 131 -8.70 -17.27 -7.57
C ILE A 131 -8.16 -18.26 -6.55
N ASP A 132 -8.12 -19.55 -6.88
CA ASP A 132 -7.62 -20.59 -5.97
C ASP A 132 -6.16 -20.35 -5.57
N ILE A 133 -5.31 -19.98 -6.53
CA ILE A 133 -3.89 -19.65 -6.27
C ILE A 133 -3.76 -18.43 -5.37
N ASN A 134 -4.55 -17.38 -5.58
CA ASN A 134 -4.52 -16.19 -4.73
C ASN A 134 -4.95 -16.50 -3.29
N LEU A 135 -6.03 -17.26 -3.12
CA LEU A 135 -6.53 -17.69 -1.80
C LEU A 135 -5.49 -18.56 -1.07
N ALA A 136 -4.88 -19.52 -1.78
CA ALA A 136 -3.80 -20.33 -1.23
C ALA A 136 -2.56 -19.49 -0.87
N THR A 137 -2.23 -18.49 -1.68
CA THR A 137 -1.13 -17.56 -1.39
C THR A 137 -1.42 -16.77 -0.13
N MET A 138 -2.64 -16.24 0.04
CA MET A 138 -3.03 -15.54 1.26
C MET A 138 -3.01 -16.43 2.49
N TYR A 139 -3.52 -17.66 2.37
CA TYR A 139 -3.40 -18.63 3.46
C TYR A 139 -1.93 -18.89 3.82
N SER A 140 -1.05 -18.95 2.83
CA SER A 140 0.38 -19.11 3.08
C SER A 140 0.99 -17.91 3.82
N GLN A 141 0.77 -16.70 3.31
CA GLN A 141 1.30 -15.45 3.88
C GLN A 141 0.78 -15.18 5.29
N MET A 142 -0.45 -15.58 5.62
CA MET A 142 -1.09 -15.28 6.91
C MET A 142 -1.00 -16.42 7.92
N ILE A 143 -0.81 -17.66 7.49
CA ILE A 143 -0.88 -18.85 8.37
C ILE A 143 0.37 -19.72 8.25
N THR A 144 0.63 -20.33 7.09
CA THR A 144 1.65 -21.40 7.03
C THR A 144 3.08 -20.90 7.01
N SER A 145 3.30 -19.68 6.52
CA SER A 145 4.62 -19.03 6.52
C SER A 145 4.79 -18.00 7.64
N ALA A 146 3.70 -17.61 8.31
CA ALA A 146 3.67 -16.64 9.40
C ALA A 146 3.54 -17.34 10.76
N THR A 147 4.46 -18.27 11.04
CA THR A 147 4.37 -19.15 12.24
C THR A 147 4.72 -18.44 13.55
N ASP A 148 5.35 -17.27 13.48
CA ASP A 148 5.73 -16.45 14.62
C ASP A 148 5.77 -14.96 14.24
N THR A 149 6.08 -14.10 15.22
CA THR A 149 6.12 -12.65 15.01
C THR A 149 7.19 -12.23 13.99
N THR A 150 8.37 -12.87 13.98
CA THR A 150 9.46 -12.50 13.08
C THR A 150 9.14 -12.86 11.64
N SER A 151 8.59 -14.05 11.42
CA SER A 151 8.17 -14.52 10.09
C SER A 151 6.97 -13.74 9.53
N PHE A 152 6.07 -13.25 10.39
CA PHE A 152 4.96 -12.40 9.98
C PHE A 152 5.36 -10.94 9.80
N MET A 153 5.95 -10.32 10.82
CA MET A 153 6.22 -8.87 10.83
C MET A 153 7.48 -8.49 10.06
N GLY A 154 8.43 -9.41 9.92
CA GLY A 154 9.77 -9.17 9.39
C GLY A 154 10.86 -9.23 10.46
N GLY A 155 12.11 -9.26 10.00
CA GLY A 155 13.30 -9.31 10.86
C GLY A 155 13.47 -8.06 11.74
N GLU A 156 14.24 -8.23 12.82
CA GLU A 156 14.63 -7.13 13.70
C GLU A 156 15.47 -6.08 12.96
N LEU A 157 15.06 -4.82 13.08
CA LEU A 157 15.83 -3.66 12.64
C LEU A 157 16.01 -2.69 13.81
N VAL A 158 17.27 -2.37 14.09
CA VAL A 158 17.69 -1.44 15.14
C VAL A 158 18.68 -0.43 14.58
N ALA A 159 18.92 0.66 15.31
CA ALA A 159 19.88 1.67 14.91
C ALA A 159 21.28 1.09 14.67
N GLY A 160 21.98 1.59 13.65
CA GLY A 160 23.31 1.12 13.28
C GLY A 160 23.33 -0.11 12.38
N LYS A 161 22.17 -0.67 12.04
CA LYS A 161 22.01 -1.76 11.07
C LYS A 161 21.35 -1.24 9.79
N VAL A 162 21.67 -1.93 8.69
CA VAL A 162 21.08 -1.76 7.35
C VAL A 162 20.16 -2.95 7.09
#